data_AF-A0A809DXU2-F1
#
_entry.id   AF-A0A809DXU2-F1
#
_cell.length_a   1.000
_cell.length_b   1.000
_cell.length_c   1.000
_cell.angle_alpha   90.00
_cell.angle_beta   90.00
_cell.angle_gamma   90.00
#
_symmetry.space_group_name_H-M   'P 1'
#
loop_
_entity.id
_entity.type
_entity.pdbx_description
1 polymer ?
#
loop_
_entity_poly.entity_id
_entity_poly.type
_entity_poly.pdbx_seq_one_letter_code
_entity_poly.pdbx_strand_id
1 'polypeptide(L)'
;MDDLDKLIPQPAELTVGGESLVILPLKVGRLPDFLRAISPVLQQLQAPKIDWLGLFIEHGDDLLQAVAVAVGKPRTWVDDLAADEAILLAAKVVEVNADFFTRTVLPRLNVLIEQVARGPVPSGSMPSNG
;
A
#
# COMPACT_ATOMS: atom_id res chain seq x y z
N MET A 1 27.47 -8.87 -0.86
CA MET A 1 26.23 -8.22 -1.33
C MET A 1 25.90 -7.17 -0.29
N ASP A 2 25.94 -5.92 -0.72
CA ASP A 2 26.25 -4.76 0.11
C ASP A 2 24.97 -4.25 0.79
N ASP A 3 25.06 -3.68 2.00
CA ASP A 3 23.90 -3.12 2.72
C ASP A 3 23.24 -1.96 1.94
N LEU A 4 23.92 -1.44 0.92
CA LEU A 4 23.41 -0.49 -0.06
C LEU A 4 22.31 -1.08 -0.97
N ASP A 5 22.34 -2.38 -1.27
CA ASP A 5 21.31 -3.07 -2.07
C ASP A 5 19.96 -3.16 -1.34
N LYS A 6 19.97 -3.01 0.00
CA LYS A 6 18.77 -2.93 0.84
C LYS A 6 18.12 -1.53 0.83
N LEU A 7 18.85 -0.51 0.37
CA LEU A 7 18.36 0.87 0.26
C LEU A 7 17.73 1.16 -1.11
N ILE A 8 18.00 0.31 -2.11
CA ILE A 8 17.41 0.45 -3.44
C ILE A 8 16.16 -0.42 -3.50
N PRO A 9 14.95 0.18 -3.65
CA PRO A 9 13.74 -0.58 -3.88
C PRO A 9 13.93 -1.55 -5.07
N GLN A 10 13.81 -2.86 -4.82
CA GLN A 10 14.09 -3.88 -5.82
C GLN A 10 12.91 -3.97 -6.82
N PRO A 11 13.10 -3.58 -8.08
CA PRO A 11 12.09 -3.78 -9.11
C PRO A 11 11.87 -5.28 -9.33
N ALA A 12 10.64 -5.67 -9.66
CA ALA A 12 10.36 -7.02 -10.11
C ALA A 12 9.81 -7.02 -11.53
N GLU A 13 10.35 -7.89 -12.38
CA GLU A 13 9.85 -8.09 -13.73
C GLU A 13 8.71 -9.11 -13.73
N LEU A 14 7.66 -8.82 -14.51
CA LEU A 14 6.52 -9.70 -14.69
C LEU A 14 5.98 -9.57 -16.12
N THR A 15 5.84 -10.70 -16.81
CA THR A 15 5.13 -10.72 -18.11
C THR A 15 3.64 -10.98 -17.85
N VAL A 16 2.79 -10.07 -18.29
CA VAL A 16 1.34 -10.13 -18.10
C VAL A 16 0.63 -9.29 -19.16
N GLY A 17 -0.53 -9.73 -19.66
CA GLY A 17 -1.28 -9.01 -20.68
C GLY A 17 -0.51 -8.87 -22.00
N GLY A 18 0.40 -9.81 -22.27
CA GLY A 18 1.26 -9.80 -23.46
C GLY A 18 2.41 -8.79 -23.44
N GLU A 19 2.64 -8.07 -22.33
CA GLU A 19 3.77 -7.15 -22.17
C GLU A 19 4.63 -7.46 -20.94
N SER A 20 5.92 -7.09 -21.00
CA SER A 20 6.81 -7.19 -19.83
C SER A 20 6.73 -5.90 -19.02
N LEU A 21 6.38 -6.05 -17.74
CA LEU A 21 6.19 -4.98 -16.77
C LEU A 21 7.27 -5.00 -15.72
N VAL A 22 7.80 -3.82 -15.41
CA VAL A 22 8.68 -3.59 -14.27
C VAL A 22 7.85 -3.02 -13.12
N ILE A 23 7.59 -3.83 -12.11
CA ILE A 23 6.83 -3.45 -10.93
C ILE A 23 7.78 -2.78 -9.95
N LEU A 24 7.45 -1.53 -9.62
CA LEU A 24 8.24 -0.66 -8.76
C LEU A 24 7.53 -0.42 -7.43
N PRO A 25 8.26 -0.12 -6.36
CA PRO A 25 7.65 0.39 -5.13
C PRO A 25 6.88 1.67 -5.36
N LEU A 26 5.76 1.80 -4.63
CA LEU A 26 4.84 2.92 -4.74
C LEU A 26 5.55 4.25 -4.49
N LYS A 27 5.46 5.13 -5.49
CA LYS A 27 5.93 6.51 -5.37
C LYS A 27 4.91 7.34 -4.57
N VAL A 28 5.40 8.37 -3.88
CA VAL A 28 4.56 9.30 -3.09
C VAL A 28 3.40 9.88 -3.91
N GLY A 29 3.61 10.20 -5.18
CA GLY A 29 2.55 10.74 -6.05
C GLY A 29 1.40 9.77 -6.32
N ARG A 30 1.59 8.46 -6.11
CA ARG A 30 0.55 7.42 -6.27
C ARG A 30 -0.05 6.96 -4.94
N LEU A 31 0.60 7.30 -3.83
CA LEU A 31 0.20 6.85 -2.50
C LEU A 31 -1.23 7.29 -2.12
N PRO A 32 -1.67 8.56 -2.35
CA PRO A 32 -3.03 8.97 -2.01
C PRO A 32 -4.10 8.17 -2.75
N ASP A 33 -3.90 7.93 -4.04
CA ASP A 33 -4.87 7.20 -4.87
C ASP A 33 -4.88 5.71 -4.55
N PHE A 34 -3.71 5.13 -4.26
CA PHE A 34 -3.61 3.75 -3.80
C PHE A 34 -4.30 3.57 -2.45
N LEU A 35 -4.05 4.47 -1.49
CA LEU A 35 -4.69 4.42 -0.17
C LEU A 35 -6.19 4.58 -0.28
N ARG A 36 -6.68 5.48 -1.15
CA ARG A 36 -8.12 5.64 -1.40
C ARG A 36 -8.75 4.37 -1.97
N ALA A 37 -8.09 3.72 -2.92
CA ALA A 37 -8.56 2.49 -3.54
C ALA A 37 -8.55 1.31 -2.57
N ILE A 38 -7.51 1.16 -1.74
CA ILE A 38 -7.41 0.02 -0.82
C ILE A 38 -8.19 0.22 0.50
N SER A 39 -8.54 1.46 0.86
CA SER A 39 -9.18 1.76 2.15
C SER A 39 -10.45 0.93 2.44
N PRO A 40 -11.37 0.69 1.49
CA PRO A 40 -12.57 -0.10 1.74
C PRO A 40 -12.28 -1.54 2.17
N VAL A 41 -11.18 -2.12 1.68
CA VAL A 41 -10.83 -3.53 1.95
C VAL A 41 -9.94 -3.73 3.16
N LEU A 42 -9.32 -2.68 3.72
CA LEU A 42 -8.30 -2.81 4.76
C LEU A 42 -8.78 -3.60 5.97
N GLN A 43 -10.02 -3.38 6.43
CA GLN A 43 -10.57 -4.11 7.58
C GLN A 43 -10.74 -5.60 7.29
N GLN A 44 -11.23 -5.96 6.10
CA GLN A 44 -11.42 -7.36 5.71
C GLN A 44 -10.09 -8.08 5.50
N LEU A 45 -9.08 -7.40 4.94
CA LEU A 45 -7.72 -7.94 4.78
C LEU A 45 -6.98 -8.16 6.11
N GLN A 46 -7.36 -7.42 7.16
CA GLN A 46 -6.81 -7.59 8.51
C GLN A 46 -7.52 -8.68 9.33
N ALA A 47 -8.58 -9.29 8.81
CA ALA A 47 -9.30 -10.33 9.52
C ALA A 47 -8.42 -11.59 9.71
N PRO A 48 -8.52 -12.29 10.86
CA PRO A 48 -7.77 -13.53 11.11
C PRO A 48 -7.97 -14.61 10.04
N LYS A 49 -9.14 -14.60 9.38
CA LYS A 49 -9.45 -15.40 8.20
C LYS A 49 -10.11 -14.48 7.19
N ILE A 50 -9.48 -14.33 6.03
CA ILE A 50 -10.00 -13.52 4.93
C ILE A 50 -11.11 -14.32 4.22
N ASP A 51 -12.32 -13.75 4.15
CA ASP A 51 -13.37 -14.23 3.25
C ASP A 51 -13.12 -13.68 1.84
N TRP A 52 -12.34 -14.42 1.06
CA TRP A 52 -11.98 -14.02 -0.30
C TRP A 52 -13.19 -13.83 -1.20
N LEU A 53 -14.21 -14.68 -1.08
CA LEU A 53 -15.39 -14.59 -1.95
C LEU A 53 -16.19 -13.32 -1.64
N GLY A 54 -16.48 -13.07 -0.35
CA GLY A 54 -17.14 -11.84 0.09
C GLY A 54 -16.37 -10.58 -0.32
N LEU A 55 -15.05 -10.60 -0.11
CA LEU A 55 -14.16 -9.49 -0.47
C LEU A 55 -14.16 -9.19 -1.98
N PHE A 56 -14.17 -10.21 -2.85
CA PHE A 56 -14.29 -9.99 -4.30
C PHE A 56 -15.69 -9.52 -4.71
N ILE A 57 -16.75 -10.01 -4.06
CA ILE A 57 -18.13 -9.58 -4.34
C ILE A 57 -18.33 -8.11 -3.97
N GLU A 58 -17.83 -7.68 -2.82
CA GLU A 58 -18.06 -6.34 -2.28
C GLU A 58 -17.06 -5.30 -2.79
N HIS A 59 -15.80 -5.71 -3.00
CA HIS A 59 -14.69 -4.79 -3.21
C HIS A 59 -13.75 -5.21 -4.35
N GLY A 60 -14.20 -6.09 -5.25
CA GLY A 60 -13.41 -6.49 -6.42
C GLY A 60 -12.90 -5.29 -7.24
N ASP A 61 -13.76 -4.30 -7.49
CA ASP A 61 -13.39 -3.09 -8.24
C ASP A 61 -12.34 -2.24 -7.51
N ASP A 62 -12.46 -2.10 -6.19
CA ASP A 62 -11.51 -1.37 -5.34
C ASP A 62 -10.12 -2.01 -5.39
N LEU A 63 -10.05 -3.34 -5.33
CA LEU A 63 -8.80 -4.12 -5.42
C LEU A 63 -8.15 -3.95 -6.79
N LEU A 64 -8.92 -4.08 -7.87
CA LEU A 64 -8.41 -3.93 -9.23
C LEU A 64 -7.94 -2.49 -9.49
N GLN A 65 -8.64 -1.49 -8.95
CA GLN A 65 -8.21 -0.10 -9.00
C GLN A 65 -6.90 0.13 -8.24
N ALA A 66 -6.73 -0.49 -7.07
CA ALA A 66 -5.49 -0.41 -6.30
C ALA A 66 -4.30 -1.01 -7.07
N VAL A 67 -4.52 -2.16 -7.74
CA VAL A 67 -3.51 -2.77 -8.63
C VAL A 67 -3.16 -1.84 -9.78
N ALA A 68 -4.16 -1.28 -10.47
CA ALA A 68 -3.96 -0.34 -11.58
C ALA A 68 -3.11 0.88 -11.16
N VAL A 69 -3.41 1.47 -9.99
CA VAL A 69 -2.62 2.56 -9.42
C VAL A 69 -1.19 2.13 -9.12
N ALA A 70 -1.00 0.95 -8.51
CA ALA A 70 0.33 0.46 -8.14
C ALA A 70 1.24 0.32 -9.36
N VAL A 71 0.75 -0.31 -10.43
CA VAL A 71 1.54 -0.54 -11.65
C VAL A 71 1.54 0.66 -12.59
N GLY A 72 0.62 1.61 -12.40
CA GLY A 72 0.51 2.82 -13.22
C GLY A 72 -0.07 2.56 -14.60
N LYS A 73 -1.00 1.61 -14.68
CA LYS A 73 -1.76 1.29 -15.89
C LYS A 73 -3.20 1.81 -15.74
N PRO A 74 -3.91 2.08 -16.84
CA PRO A 74 -5.35 2.35 -16.81
C PRO A 74 -6.12 1.16 -16.20
N ARG A 75 -7.23 1.43 -15.50
CA ARG A 75 -8.09 0.35 -14.98
C ARG A 75 -8.58 -0.58 -16.08
N THR A 76 -8.97 -0.04 -17.23
CA THR A 76 -9.40 -0.85 -18.39
C THR A 76 -8.34 -1.84 -18.87
N TRP A 77 -7.05 -1.53 -18.71
CA TRP A 77 -5.98 -2.48 -19.04
C TRP A 77 -5.93 -3.66 -18.07
N VAL A 78 -6.23 -3.43 -16.79
CA VAL A 78 -6.33 -4.50 -15.78
C VAL A 78 -7.57 -5.37 -16.04
N ASP A 79 -8.66 -4.76 -16.52
CA ASP A 79 -9.93 -5.45 -16.80
C ASP A 79 -9.83 -6.45 -17.96
N ASP A 80 -8.93 -6.17 -18.89
CA ASP A 80 -8.68 -7.02 -20.06
C ASP A 80 -7.74 -8.19 -19.75
N LEU A 81 -7.17 -8.28 -18.54
CA LEU A 81 -6.30 -9.38 -18.14
C LEU A 81 -7.09 -10.66 -17.92
N ALA A 82 -6.44 -11.80 -18.20
CA ALA A 82 -6.94 -13.07 -17.71
C ALA A 82 -6.95 -13.08 -16.17
N ALA A 83 -7.88 -13.81 -15.56
CA ALA A 83 -8.05 -13.80 -14.11
C ALA A 83 -6.80 -14.28 -13.35
N ASP A 84 -6.12 -15.30 -13.87
CA ASP A 84 -4.86 -15.83 -13.34
C ASP A 84 -3.70 -14.82 -13.47
N GLU A 85 -3.64 -14.12 -14.59
CA GLU A 85 -2.71 -13.01 -14.83
C GLU A 85 -2.93 -11.84 -13.84
N ALA A 86 -4.19 -11.45 -13.60
CA ALA A 86 -4.53 -10.42 -12.64
C ALA A 86 -4.15 -10.81 -11.19
N ILE A 87 -4.36 -12.08 -10.82
CA ILE A 87 -3.93 -12.62 -9.52
C ILE A 87 -2.41 -12.55 -9.37
N LEU A 88 -1.67 -12.98 -10.41
CA LEU A 88 -0.21 -12.93 -10.43
C LEU A 88 0.31 -11.50 -10.29
N LEU A 89 -0.30 -10.55 -11.00
CA LEU A 89 0.03 -9.14 -10.93
C LEU A 89 -0.20 -8.57 -9.53
N ALA A 90 -1.36 -8.85 -8.92
CA ALA A 90 -1.68 -8.41 -7.57
C ALA A 90 -0.70 -8.98 -6.53
N ALA A 91 -0.39 -10.28 -6.62
CA ALA A 91 0.59 -10.93 -5.74
C ALA A 91 1.96 -10.25 -5.85
N LYS A 92 2.40 -9.92 -7.07
CA LYS A 92 3.70 -9.27 -7.27
C LYS A 92 3.71 -7.82 -6.80
N VAL A 93 2.62 -7.07 -6.95
CA VAL A 93 2.45 -5.74 -6.36
C VAL A 93 2.61 -5.81 -4.84
N VAL A 94 1.97 -6.78 -4.18
CA VAL A 94 2.10 -6.97 -2.73
C VAL A 94 3.54 -7.30 -2.36
N GLU A 95 4.18 -8.25 -3.04
CA GLU A 95 5.57 -8.65 -2.78
C GLU A 95 6.53 -7.45 -2.81
N VAL A 96 6.44 -6.61 -3.85
CA VAL A 96 7.31 -5.44 -4.03
C VAL A 96 7.04 -4.33 -3.01
N ASN A 97 5.81 -4.23 -2.49
CA ASN A 97 5.40 -3.11 -1.64
C ASN A 97 5.22 -3.46 -0.15
N ALA A 98 5.11 -4.75 0.21
CA ALA A 98 4.81 -5.20 1.57
C ALA A 98 5.85 -4.72 2.59
N ASP A 99 7.13 -4.79 2.25
CA ASP A 99 8.21 -4.33 3.13
C ASP A 99 8.17 -2.81 3.34
N PHE A 100 7.82 -2.01 2.31
CA PHE A 100 7.64 -0.56 2.45
C PHE A 100 6.47 -0.21 3.37
N PHE A 101 5.32 -0.87 3.20
CA PHE A 101 4.14 -0.60 4.02
C PHE A 101 4.34 -1.01 5.48
N THR A 102 4.83 -2.23 5.72
CA THR A 102 4.97 -2.78 7.08
C THR A 102 6.13 -2.16 7.85
N ARG A 103 7.27 -1.85 7.20
CA ARG A 103 8.48 -1.37 7.89
C ARG A 103 8.66 0.14 7.85
N THR A 104 8.01 0.86 6.93
CA THR A 104 8.25 2.30 6.74
C THR A 104 7.01 3.16 6.87
N VAL A 105 5.93 2.86 6.13
CA VAL A 105 4.75 3.74 6.09
C VAL A 105 3.91 3.64 7.35
N LEU A 106 3.44 2.44 7.70
CA LEU A 106 2.53 2.26 8.84
C LEU A 106 3.16 2.72 10.17
N PRO A 107 4.42 2.38 10.51
CA PRO A 107 5.04 2.86 11.74
C PRO A 107 5.13 4.39 11.80
N ARG A 108 5.48 5.06 10.70
CA ARG A 108 5.62 6.53 10.68
C ARG A 108 4.26 7.24 10.76
N LEU A 109 3.23 6.70 10.11
CA LEU A 109 1.87 7.23 10.24
C LEU A 109 1.33 7.05 11.66
N ASN A 110 1.56 5.90 12.30
CA ASN A 110 1.17 5.68 13.69
C ASN A 110 1.87 6.67 14.63
N VAL A 111 3.18 6.87 14.47
CA VAL A 111 3.94 7.86 15.26
C VAL A 111 3.39 9.28 15.08
N LEU A 112 3.08 9.68 13.84
CA LEU A 112 2.50 11.00 13.57
C LEU A 112 1.12 11.16 14.21
N ILE A 113 0.25 10.14 14.09
CA ILE A 113 -1.09 10.15 14.70
C ILE A 113 -0.99 10.22 16.22
N GLU A 114 -0.08 9.46 16.83
CA GLU A 114 0.17 9.51 18.28
C GLU A 114 0.71 10.86 18.74
N GLN A 115 1.61 11.50 17.98
CA GLN A 115 2.14 12.82 18.29
C GLN A 115 1.06 13.90 18.24
N VAL A 116 0.19 13.85 17.23
CA VAL A 116 -0.96 14.75 17.11
C VAL A 116 -1.97 14.50 18.25
N ALA A 117 -2.24 13.24 18.60
CA ALA A 117 -3.17 12.87 19.65
C ALA A 117 -2.71 13.27 21.06
N ARG A 118 -1.39 13.34 21.32
CA ARG A 118 -0.84 13.76 22.62
C ARG A 118 -0.95 15.28 22.88
N GLY A 119 -1.30 16.08 21.87
CA GLY A 119 -1.41 17.54 21.97
C GLY A 119 -0.08 18.24 22.27
N PRO A 120 -0.03 19.58 22.24
CA PRO A 120 1.16 20.33 22.65
C PRO A 120 1.48 20.05 24.12
N VAL A 121 2.72 19.72 24.43
CA VAL A 121 3.20 19.64 25.82
C VAL A 121 2.97 21.01 26.47
N PRO A 122 2.25 21.14 27.60
CA PRO A 122 2.10 22.42 28.26
C PRO A 122 3.48 22.91 28.68
N SER A 123 3.91 24.03 28.10
CA SER A 123 5.13 24.71 28.53
C SER A 123 4.94 25.13 29.98
N GLY A 124 5.83 24.62 30.85
CA GLY A 124 5.65 24.53 32.29
C GLY A 124 5.20 25.80 33.01
N SER A 125 4.41 25.57 34.06
CA SER A 125 4.06 26.53 35.10
C SER A 125 5.31 27.24 35.63
N MET A 126 5.38 28.55 35.41
CA MET A 126 6.32 29.40 36.13
C MET A 126 5.81 29.55 37.58
N PRO A 127 6.59 29.20 38.62
CA PRO A 127 6.15 29.46 39.99
C PRO A 127 6.24 30.97 40.26
N SER A 128 5.11 31.56 40.65
CA SER A 128 5.06 32.94 41.13
C SER A 128 5.65 33.00 42.52
N ASN A 129 6.81 33.63 42.67
CA ASN A 129 7.42 33.92 43.97
C ASN A 129 6.75 35.18 44.55
N GLY A 130 5.93 35.02 45.58
CA GLY A 130 5.40 36.09 46.43
C GLY A 130 6.12 36.14 47.77
#